data_AF-A0A6J1QUL1-F1
#
_entry.id   AF-A0A6J1QUL1-F1
#
_cell.length_a   1.000
_cell.length_b   1.000
_cell.length_c   1.000
_cell.angle_alpha   90.00
_cell.angle_beta   90.00
_cell.angle_gamma   90.00
#
_symmetry.space_group_name_H-M   'P 1'
#
loop_
_entity.id
_entity.type
_entity.pdbx_description
1 polymer ?
#
loop_
_entity_poly.entity_id
_entity_poly.type
_entity_poly.pdbx_seq_one_letter_code
_entity_poly.pdbx_strand_id
1 'polypeptide(L)'
;MYILCRIINNIVTLLKCVARTAFVILNNVYCIPTYVVWMMLLFPVKIYQPQVYWRIEGLFFHWLLAMVSMWTWSAGYDIIEQGDDIQKIISEKTLVIANHQSTGDVPILMTTFNAKPNVLPNLMWIMDRVFKFTNFGIVSVLHQDFFISSVSANKVSL
;
A
#
# COMPACT_ATOMS: atom_id res chain seq x y z
N MET A 1 41.33 -9.78 13.45
CA MET A 1 40.02 -10.10 14.07
C MET A 1 38.92 -9.13 13.64
N TYR A 2 39.08 -7.81 13.80
CA TYR A 2 38.09 -6.80 13.39
C TYR A 2 37.66 -6.84 11.91
N ILE A 3 38.61 -7.00 10.99
CA ILE A 3 38.33 -7.07 9.53
C ILE A 3 37.49 -8.30 9.19
N LEU A 4 37.82 -9.46 9.75
CA LEU A 4 37.08 -10.71 9.52
C LEU A 4 35.64 -10.60 10.05
N CYS A 5 35.44 -10.08 11.27
CA CYS A 5 34.11 -9.83 11.82
C CYS A 5 33.30 -8.85 10.96
N ARG A 6 33.92 -7.79 10.45
CA ARG A 6 33.25 -6.84 9.54
C ARG A 6 32.83 -7.49 8.22
N ILE A 7 33.68 -8.32 7.62
CA ILE A 7 33.35 -9.06 6.40
C ILE A 7 32.17 -10.01 6.64
N ILE A 8 32.19 -10.77 7.73
CA ILE A 8 31.09 -11.68 8.09
C ILE A 8 29.79 -10.90 8.27
N ASN A 9 29.80 -9.79 9.02
CA ASN A 9 28.60 -8.95 9.22
C ASN A 9 28.05 -8.37 7.92
N ASN A 10 28.92 -7.96 6.99
CA ASN A 10 28.51 -7.46 5.68
C ASN A 10 27.85 -8.58 4.84
N ILE A 11 28.42 -9.78 4.84
CA ILE A 11 27.85 -10.94 4.14
C ILE A 11 26.48 -11.30 4.71
N VAL A 12 26.36 -11.36 6.05
CA VAL A 12 25.07 -11.64 6.71
C VAL A 12 24.03 -10.57 6.36
N THR A 13 24.42 -9.29 6.37
CA THR A 13 23.54 -8.18 5.98
C THR A 13 23.10 -8.31 4.52
N LEU A 14 24.02 -8.62 3.61
CA LEU A 14 23.70 -8.81 2.20
C LEU A 14 22.72 -9.97 2.00
N LEU A 15 22.96 -11.12 2.65
CA LEU A 15 22.05 -12.27 2.58
C LEU A 15 20.66 -11.93 3.11
N LYS A 16 20.58 -11.18 4.22
CA LYS A 16 19.30 -10.65 4.72
C LYS A 16 18.62 -9.78 3.68
N CYS A 17 19.31 -8.82 3.08
CA CYS A 17 18.75 -7.96 2.05
C CYS A 17 18.22 -8.76 0.85
N VAL A 18 18.98 -9.73 0.35
CA VAL A 18 18.56 -10.60 -0.76
C VAL A 18 17.32 -11.41 -0.39
N ALA A 19 17.30 -12.05 0.77
CA ALA A 19 16.16 -12.83 1.24
C ALA A 19 14.89 -11.98 1.39
N ARG A 20 15.04 -10.75 1.92
CA ARG A 20 13.93 -9.79 2.04
C ARG A 20 13.39 -9.34 0.69
N THR A 21 14.28 -8.98 -0.23
CA THR A 21 13.89 -8.59 -1.58
C THR A 21 13.15 -9.72 -2.28
N ALA A 22 13.66 -10.96 -2.17
CA ALA A 22 12.98 -12.14 -2.70
C ALA A 22 11.59 -12.33 -2.07
N PHE A 23 11.47 -12.20 -0.75
CA PHE A 23 10.18 -12.26 -0.05
C PHE A 23 9.18 -11.21 -0.56
N VAL A 24 9.59 -9.95 -0.71
CA VAL A 24 8.73 -8.88 -1.23
C VAL A 24 8.32 -9.18 -2.68
N ILE A 25 9.25 -9.61 -3.54
CA ILE A 25 8.96 -9.95 -4.93
C ILE A 25 7.94 -11.10 -5.00
N LEU A 26 8.16 -12.18 -4.26
CA LEU A 26 7.26 -13.33 -4.24
C LEU A 26 5.85 -12.95 -3.78
N ASN A 27 5.74 -12.14 -2.74
CA ASN A 27 4.46 -11.61 -2.29
C ASN A 27 3.74 -10.80 -3.39
N ASN A 28 4.45 -9.93 -4.11
CA ASN A 28 3.86 -9.15 -5.19
C ASN A 28 3.38 -10.05 -6.35
N VAL A 29 4.22 -11.02 -6.75
CA VAL A 29 3.92 -11.94 -7.86
C VAL A 29 2.71 -12.82 -7.56
N TYR A 30 2.48 -13.18 -6.30
CA TYR A 30 1.31 -13.96 -5.91
C TYR A 30 0.08 -13.08 -5.63
N CYS A 31 0.20 -12.07 -4.78
CA CYS A 31 -0.96 -11.34 -4.25
C CYS A 31 -1.63 -10.43 -5.29
N ILE A 32 -0.85 -9.71 -6.10
CA ILE A 32 -1.41 -8.73 -7.04
C ILE A 32 -2.19 -9.44 -8.15
N PRO A 33 -1.63 -10.46 -8.85
CA PRO A 33 -2.41 -11.20 -9.85
C PRO A 33 -3.63 -11.89 -9.25
N THR A 34 -3.52 -12.41 -8.02
CA THR A 34 -4.67 -13.02 -7.32
C THR A 34 -5.80 -12.01 -7.13
N TYR A 35 -5.51 -10.82 -6.59
CA TYR A 35 -6.50 -9.75 -6.45
C TYR A 35 -7.13 -9.39 -7.81
N VAL A 36 -6.31 -9.16 -8.84
CA VAL A 36 -6.78 -8.77 -10.17
C VAL A 36 -7.70 -9.83 -10.77
N VAL A 37 -7.28 -11.10 -10.77
CA VAL A 37 -8.08 -12.21 -11.33
C VAL A 37 -9.43 -12.31 -10.61
N TRP A 38 -9.44 -12.25 -9.29
CA TRP A 38 -10.69 -12.31 -8.53
C TRP A 38 -11.61 -11.13 -8.81
N MET A 39 -11.09 -9.90 -8.91
CA MET A 39 -11.89 -8.72 -9.24
C MET A 39 -12.46 -8.78 -10.66
N MET A 40 -11.71 -9.34 -11.62
CA MET A 40 -12.20 -9.58 -12.97
C MET A 40 -13.29 -10.66 -13.00
N LEU A 41 -13.13 -11.76 -12.26
CA LEU A 41 -14.14 -12.81 -12.15
C LEU A 41 -15.42 -12.34 -11.47
N LEU A 42 -15.30 -11.46 -10.48
CA LEU A 42 -16.43 -10.88 -9.74
C LEU A 42 -17.04 -9.67 -10.44
N PHE A 43 -16.51 -9.24 -11.58
CA PHE A 43 -17.04 -8.09 -12.33
C PHE A 43 -18.54 -8.19 -12.65
N PRO A 44 -19.13 -9.35 -13.00
CA PRO A 44 -20.59 -9.45 -13.17
C PRO A 44 -21.38 -9.08 -11.91
N VAL A 45 -20.85 -9.37 -10.72
CA VAL A 45 -21.49 -8.99 -9.44
C VAL A 45 -21.59 -7.47 -9.33
N LYS A 46 -20.64 -6.72 -9.87
CA LYS A 46 -20.69 -5.26 -9.92
C LYS A 46 -21.92 -4.74 -10.66
N ILE A 47 -22.37 -5.44 -11.69
CA ILE A 47 -23.51 -5.04 -12.53
C ILE A 47 -24.83 -5.33 -11.81
N TYR A 48 -24.97 -6.53 -11.24
CA TYR A 48 -26.23 -6.98 -10.63
C TYR A 48 -26.39 -6.54 -9.17
N GLN A 49 -25.30 -6.53 -8.40
CA GLN A 49 -25.28 -6.20 -6.97
C GLN A 49 -24.05 -5.33 -6.61
N PRO A 50 -24.04 -4.05 -7.00
CA PRO A 50 -22.88 -3.17 -6.81
C PRO A 50 -22.41 -3.10 -5.35
N GLN A 51 -23.33 -3.03 -4.38
CA GLN A 51 -22.99 -2.93 -2.96
C GLN A 51 -22.23 -4.16 -2.44
N VAL A 52 -22.56 -5.35 -2.94
CA VAL A 52 -21.87 -6.59 -2.56
C VAL A 52 -20.48 -6.62 -3.17
N TYR A 53 -20.37 -6.25 -4.45
CA TYR A 53 -19.07 -6.14 -5.13
C TYR A 53 -18.11 -5.23 -4.35
N TRP A 54 -18.55 -4.01 -3.97
CA TRP A 54 -17.68 -3.06 -3.26
C TRP A 54 -17.31 -3.52 -1.85
N ARG A 55 -18.17 -4.26 -1.16
CA ARG A 55 -17.81 -4.86 0.14
C ARG A 55 -16.75 -5.95 0.00
N ILE A 56 -16.86 -6.79 -1.04
CA ILE A 56 -15.87 -7.85 -1.32
C ILE A 56 -14.55 -7.23 -1.76
N GLU A 57 -14.61 -6.25 -2.67
CA GLU A 57 -13.46 -5.50 -3.16
C GLU A 57 -12.70 -4.86 -1.99
N GLY A 58 -13.39 -4.11 -1.11
CA GLY A 58 -12.77 -3.50 0.07
C GLY A 58 -12.13 -4.51 1.03
N LEU A 59 -12.72 -5.71 1.18
CA LEU A 59 -12.10 -6.79 1.97
C LEU A 59 -10.81 -7.30 1.32
N PHE A 60 -10.81 -7.54 0.01
CA PHE A 60 -9.61 -7.99 -0.71
C PHE A 60 -8.54 -6.91 -0.74
N PHE A 61 -8.93 -5.66 -0.88
CA PHE A 61 -8.03 -4.52 -0.81
C PHE A 61 -7.40 -4.42 0.57
N HIS A 62 -8.18 -4.55 1.65
CA HIS A 62 -7.64 -4.63 3.01
C HIS A 62 -6.61 -5.76 3.18
N TRP A 63 -6.89 -6.97 2.71
CA TRP A 63 -5.93 -8.07 2.79
C TRP A 63 -4.65 -7.81 2.00
N LEU A 64 -4.78 -7.21 0.81
CA LEU A 64 -3.63 -6.82 0.01
C LEU A 64 -2.78 -5.78 0.74
N LEU A 65 -3.39 -4.75 1.32
CA LEU A 65 -2.69 -3.70 2.06
C LEU A 65 -2.13 -4.20 3.41
N ALA A 66 -2.79 -5.15 4.06
CA ALA A 66 -2.27 -5.84 5.25
C ALA A 66 -1.00 -6.65 4.91
N MET A 67 -0.95 -7.30 3.74
CA MET A 67 0.27 -7.94 3.24
C MET A 67 1.39 -6.93 3.00
N VAL A 68 1.09 -5.75 2.44
CA VAL A 68 2.08 -4.67 2.29
C VAL A 68 2.59 -4.20 3.66
N SER A 69 1.71 -4.12 4.66
CA SER A 69 2.07 -3.77 6.04
C SER A 69 3.05 -4.77 6.67
N MET A 70 2.96 -6.05 6.30
CA MET A 70 3.89 -7.10 6.73
C MET A 70 5.33 -6.82 6.27
N TRP A 71 5.55 -6.06 5.20
CA TRP A 71 6.91 -5.73 4.73
C TRP A 71 7.64 -4.82 5.73
N THR A 72 6.92 -3.88 6.33
CA THR A 72 7.43 -2.98 7.38
C THR A 72 7.73 -3.78 8.65
N TRP A 73 6.75 -4.56 9.11
CA TRP A 73 6.91 -5.38 10.32
C TRP A 73 8.07 -6.37 10.19
N SER A 74 8.12 -7.12 9.08
CA SER A 74 9.19 -8.10 8.87
C SER A 74 10.57 -7.44 8.82
N ALA A 75 10.68 -6.15 8.44
CA ALA A 75 11.93 -5.39 8.41
C ALA A 75 12.42 -4.98 9.80
N GLY A 76 11.63 -5.25 10.85
CA GLY A 76 11.95 -4.86 12.21
C GLY A 76 11.70 -3.38 12.48
N TYR A 77 10.88 -2.72 11.65
CA TYR A 77 10.43 -1.37 11.95
C TYR A 77 9.28 -1.42 12.96
N ASP A 78 9.41 -0.59 13.99
CA ASP A 78 8.35 -0.30 14.94
C ASP A 78 7.77 1.09 14.65
N ILE A 79 6.46 1.20 14.66
CA ILE A 79 5.76 2.45 14.32
C ILE A 79 5.22 3.06 15.60
N ILE A 80 5.68 4.27 15.89
CA ILE A 80 5.23 5.04 17.04
C ILE A 80 4.40 6.21 16.51
N GLU A 81 3.12 6.22 16.86
CA GLU A 81 2.20 7.33 16.57
C GLU A 81 2.23 8.33 17.72
N GLN A 82 2.32 9.63 17.41
CA GLN A 82 2.29 10.72 18.39
C GLN A 82 1.39 11.85 17.91
N GLY A 83 0.67 12.49 18.83
CA GLY A 83 -0.26 13.59 18.55
C GLY A 83 -1.66 13.30 19.07
N ASP A 84 -2.65 13.93 18.43
CA ASP A 84 -4.06 13.81 18.79
C ASP A 84 -4.64 12.43 18.47
N ASP A 85 -5.64 12.01 19.25
CA ASP A 85 -6.37 10.77 19.03
C ASP A 85 -7.29 10.86 17.80
N ILE A 86 -6.90 10.16 16.74
CA ILE A 86 -7.62 10.12 15.47
C ILE A 86 -8.81 9.14 15.47
N GLN A 87 -9.02 8.34 16.53
CA GLN A 87 -10.17 7.43 16.60
C GLN A 87 -11.52 8.17 16.48
N LYS A 88 -11.55 9.45 16.87
CA LYS A 88 -12.74 10.30 16.82
C LYS A 88 -13.20 10.62 15.41
N ILE A 89 -12.29 10.60 14.43
CA ILE A 89 -12.57 10.97 13.03
C ILE A 89 -12.47 9.77 12.07
N ILE A 90 -12.24 8.57 12.58
CA ILE A 90 -11.95 7.37 11.76
C ILE A 90 -13.08 6.98 10.81
N SER A 91 -14.33 7.32 11.17
CA SER A 91 -15.53 7.08 10.36
C SER A 91 -15.92 8.28 9.49
N GLU A 92 -15.18 9.37 9.54
CA GLU A 92 -15.45 10.58 8.79
C GLU A 92 -14.70 10.60 7.45
N LYS A 93 -15.15 11.46 6.53
CA LYS A 93 -14.39 11.71 5.30
C LYS A 93 -13.18 12.57 5.63
N THR A 94 -12.01 11.94 5.68
CA THR A 94 -10.76 12.59 6.08
C THR A 94 -9.76 12.63 4.93
N LEU A 95 -9.20 13.81 4.67
CA LEU A 95 -8.04 13.95 3.80
C LEU A 95 -6.77 13.82 4.66
N VAL A 96 -6.00 12.76 4.42
CA VAL A 96 -4.69 12.58 5.06
C VAL A 96 -3.63 13.21 4.19
N ILE A 97 -2.88 14.15 4.75
CA ILE A 97 -1.74 14.81 4.09
C ILE A 97 -0.49 14.40 4.84
N ALA A 98 0.45 13.78 4.12
CA ALA A 98 1.76 13.42 4.64
C ALA A 98 2.84 14.09 3.78
N ASN A 99 3.99 14.38 4.40
CA ASN A 99 5.19 14.62 3.61
C ASN A 99 5.54 13.33 2.83
N HIS A 100 6.23 13.48 1.70
CA HIS A 100 6.68 12.34 0.91
C HIS A 100 8.20 12.40 0.75
N GLN A 101 8.90 11.47 1.40
CA GLN A 101 10.35 11.33 1.37
C GLN A 101 10.78 10.15 0.48
N SER A 102 9.98 9.08 0.44
CA SER A 102 10.35 7.86 -0.29
C SER A 102 9.14 7.00 -0.64
N THR A 103 9.32 6.04 -1.54
CA THR A 103 8.33 4.99 -1.80
C THR A 103 8.07 4.12 -0.56
N GLY A 104 8.97 4.11 0.42
CA GLY A 104 8.81 3.43 1.71
C GLY A 104 7.77 4.06 2.63
N ASP A 105 7.33 5.29 2.36
CA ASP A 105 6.33 5.98 3.18
C ASP A 105 4.97 5.27 3.08
N VAL A 106 4.66 4.72 1.90
CA VAL A 106 3.41 4.00 1.63
C VAL A 106 3.26 2.78 2.54
N PRO A 107 4.17 1.78 2.58
CA PRO A 107 4.02 0.63 3.46
C PRO A 107 4.06 0.99 4.96
N ILE A 108 4.71 2.09 5.35
CA ILE A 108 4.65 2.61 6.72
C ILE A 108 3.23 3.10 7.03
N LEU A 109 2.63 3.94 6.17
CA LEU A 109 1.25 4.39 6.32
C LEU A 109 0.25 3.22 6.31
N MET A 110 0.44 2.23 5.43
CA MET A 110 -0.40 1.02 5.43
C MET A 110 -0.34 0.30 6.76
N THR A 111 0.86 0.18 7.36
CA THR A 111 1.02 -0.48 8.65
C THR A 111 0.31 0.29 9.76
N THR A 112 0.43 1.62 9.76
CA THR A 112 -0.30 2.52 10.68
C THR A 112 -1.81 2.37 10.55
N PHE A 113 -2.33 2.29 9.33
CA PHE A 113 -3.77 2.18 9.06
C PHE A 113 -4.32 0.76 9.22
N ASN A 114 -3.49 -0.27 9.07
CA ASN A 114 -3.89 -1.67 9.26
C ASN A 114 -4.35 -1.94 10.70
N ALA A 115 -3.76 -1.25 11.68
CA ALA A 115 -4.16 -1.34 13.09
C ALA A 115 -5.50 -0.67 13.39
N LYS A 116 -6.09 0.06 12.43
CA LYS A 116 -7.28 0.88 12.62
C LYS A 116 -8.49 0.25 11.93
N PRO A 117 -9.63 0.10 12.62
CA PRO A 117 -10.78 -0.61 12.07
C PRO A 117 -11.32 0.12 10.83
N ASN A 118 -11.57 -0.64 9.77
CA ASN A 118 -12.19 -0.16 8.53
C ASN A 118 -11.46 0.98 7.80
N VAL A 119 -10.21 1.29 8.12
CA VAL A 119 -9.46 2.33 7.39
C VAL A 119 -8.99 1.83 6.02
N LEU A 120 -8.23 0.72 5.99
CA LEU A 120 -7.67 0.21 4.73
C LEU A 120 -8.69 -0.09 3.63
N PRO A 121 -9.86 -0.74 3.90
CA PRO A 121 -10.86 -0.97 2.86
C PRO A 121 -11.41 0.30 2.20
N ASN A 122 -11.31 1.45 2.87
CA ASN A 122 -11.89 2.72 2.45
C ASN A 122 -10.83 3.77 2.09
N LEU A 123 -9.55 3.38 2.03
CA LEU A 123 -8.43 4.27 1.79
C LEU A 123 -8.27 4.52 0.28
N MET A 124 -8.33 5.77 -0.13
CA MET A 124 -8.08 6.19 -1.51
C MET A 124 -6.72 6.85 -1.65
N TRP A 125 -5.96 6.44 -2.66
CA TRP A 125 -4.68 7.06 -2.99
C TRP A 125 -4.81 8.12 -4.07
N ILE A 126 -4.02 9.18 -3.94
CA ILE A 126 -3.81 10.18 -4.98
C ILE A 126 -2.41 9.98 -5.54
N MET A 127 -2.32 9.64 -6.83
CA MET A 127 -1.04 9.30 -7.49
C MET A 127 -0.91 9.99 -8.84
N ASP A 128 0.32 10.14 -9.35
CA ASP A 128 0.52 10.58 -10.73
C ASP A 128 0.04 9.51 -11.73
N ARG A 129 -0.49 9.93 -12.88
CA ARG A 129 -1.00 9.06 -13.95
C ARG A 129 0.02 7.99 -14.39
N VAL A 130 1.32 8.25 -14.34
CA VAL A 130 2.35 7.27 -14.71
C VAL A 130 2.27 6.00 -13.84
N PHE A 131 1.82 6.12 -12.59
CA PHE A 131 1.71 4.97 -11.69
C PHE A 131 0.69 3.93 -12.13
N LYS A 132 -0.27 4.27 -13.01
CA LYS A 132 -1.27 3.32 -13.56
C LYS A 132 -0.63 2.10 -14.24
N PHE A 133 0.60 2.23 -14.72
CA PHE A 133 1.31 1.17 -15.44
C PHE A 133 2.17 0.29 -14.53
N THR A 134 2.09 0.47 -13.21
CA THR A 134 2.77 -0.37 -12.22
C THR A 134 1.85 -1.47 -11.70
N ASN A 135 2.41 -2.48 -11.03
CA ASN A 135 1.63 -3.57 -10.43
C ASN A 135 0.55 -3.03 -9.47
N PHE A 136 0.92 -2.10 -8.59
CA PHE A 136 -0.03 -1.43 -7.69
C PHE A 136 -0.96 -0.47 -8.44
N GLY A 137 -0.51 0.14 -9.54
CA GLY A 137 -1.34 0.96 -10.41
C GLY A 137 -2.59 0.25 -10.93
N ILE A 138 -2.46 -1.02 -11.31
CA ILE A 138 -3.59 -1.85 -11.77
C ILE A 138 -4.59 -2.05 -10.63
N VAL A 139 -4.11 -2.37 -9.43
CA VAL A 139 -4.95 -2.50 -8.22
C VAL A 139 -5.68 -1.19 -7.96
N SER A 140 -4.96 -0.07 -7.98
CA SER A 140 -5.50 1.26 -7.78
C SER A 140 -6.57 1.65 -8.82
N VAL A 141 -6.41 1.22 -10.07
CA VAL A 141 -7.47 1.40 -11.09
C VAL A 141 -8.73 0.59 -10.77
N LEU A 142 -8.58 -0.64 -10.27
CA LEU A 142 -9.71 -1.50 -9.88
C LEU A 142 -10.43 -0.98 -8.62
N HIS A 143 -9.66 -0.51 -7.63
CA HIS A 143 -10.15 0.10 -6.39
C HIS A 143 -10.74 1.52 -6.60
N GLN A 144 -10.50 2.12 -7.76
CA GLN A 144 -10.91 3.50 -8.11
C GLN A 144 -10.16 4.60 -7.34
N ASP A 145 -8.87 4.40 -7.11
CA ASP A 145 -7.95 5.45 -6.67
C ASP A 145 -7.88 6.62 -7.67
N PHE A 146 -7.49 7.79 -7.17
CA PHE A 146 -7.46 9.01 -7.95
C PHE A 146 -6.09 9.26 -8.59
N PHE A 147 -6.08 9.54 -9.90
CA PHE A 147 -4.85 9.78 -10.64
C PHE A 147 -4.81 11.19 -11.24
N ILE A 148 -3.76 11.95 -10.91
CA ILE A 148 -3.54 13.32 -11.41
C ILE A 148 -2.53 13.36 -12.55
N SER A 149 -2.65 14.37 -13.41
CA SER A 149 -1.69 14.68 -14.46
C SER A 149 -0.80 15.82 -13.99
N SER A 150 0.51 15.59 -13.90
CA SER A 150 1.46 16.67 -13.60
C SER A 150 1.52 17.78 -14.68
N VAL A 151 0.85 17.61 -15.82
CA VAL A 151 0.79 18.56 -16.94
C VAL A 151 -0.32 19.62 -16.76
N SER A 152 -0.33 20.33 -15.63
CA SER A 152 -1.07 21.60 -15.48
C SER A 152 -0.58 22.42 -14.28
N ALA A 153 0.73 22.56 -14.10
CA ALA A 153 1.30 23.59 -13.21
C ALA A 153 1.28 25.02 -13.84
N ASN A 154 0.85 25.15 -15.11
CA ASN A 154 0.76 26.44 -15.82
C ASN A 154 -0.67 27.01 -15.93
N LYS A 155 -1.64 26.46 -15.19
CA LYS A 155 -3.01 27.03 -15.11
C LYS A 155 -3.61 26.94 -13.71
N VAL A 156 -2.88 27.47 -12.72
CA VAL A 156 -3.50 27.93 -11.47
C VAL A 156 -3.05 29.37 -11.26
N SER A 157 -3.62 30.28 -12.05
CA SER A 157 -3.77 31.67 -11.61
C SER A 157 -4.88 31.67 -10.58
N LEU A 158 -4.51 31.94 -9.32
CA LEU A 158 -5.47 32.37 -8.29
C LEU A 158 -6.19 33.65 -8.74
#